data_AF-A0A943L4E2-F1
#
_entry.id   AF-A0A943L4E2-F1
#
_cell.length_a   1.000
_cell.length_b   1.000
_cell.length_c   1.000
_cell.angle_alpha   90.00
_cell.angle_beta   90.00
_cell.angle_gamma   90.00
#
_symmetry.space_group_name_H-M   'P 1'
#
loop_
_entity.id
_entity.type
_entity.pdbx_description
1 polymer ?
#
loop_
_entity_poly.entity_id
_entity_poly.type
_entity_poly.pdbx_seq_one_letter_code
_entity_poly.pdbx_strand_id
1 'polypeptide(L)' 'MYGESKCPNCGNTTMGDIVYKCTHCYDIYCEECAGDGPLDTTCPHCGDFSTERLYDIK' A
#
# COMPACT_ATOMS: atom_id res chain seq x y z
N MET A 1 -8.41 -13.25 15.04
CA MET A 1 -8.06 -13.12 13.62
C MET A 1 -7.79 -11.64 13.38
N TYR A 2 -6.63 -11.29 12.82
CA TYR A 2 -6.32 -9.89 12.52
C TYR A 2 -7.01 -9.49 11.22
N GLY A 3 -7.52 -8.25 11.17
CA GLY A 3 -8.42 -7.78 10.11
C GLY A 3 -7.69 -7.28 8.86
N GLU A 4 -6.92 -8.16 8.23
CA GLU A 4 -6.07 -7.87 7.04
C GLU A 4 -6.89 -7.88 5.73
N SER A 5 -8.12 -7.37 5.80
CA SER A 5 -9.11 -7.33 4.71
C SER A 5 -9.30 -5.93 4.11
N LYS A 6 -8.44 -4.96 4.47
CA LYS A 6 -8.48 -3.62 3.88
C LYS A 6 -7.16 -2.86 3.95
N CYS A 7 -6.96 -1.97 2.98
CA CYS A 7 -5.93 -0.93 3.04
C CYS A 7 -6.23 0.07 4.19
N PRO A 8 -5.26 0.40 5.07
CA PRO A 8 -5.49 1.35 6.15
C PRO A 8 -5.55 2.82 5.70
N ASN A 9 -5.04 3.15 4.50
CA ASN A 9 -5.02 4.53 3.97
C ASN A 9 -6.39 4.97 3.44
N CYS A 10 -6.89 4.28 2.41
CA CYS A 10 -8.14 4.62 1.72
C CYS A 10 -9.34 3.78 2.16
N GLY A 11 -9.12 2.66 2.87
CA GLY A 11 -10.18 1.71 3.23
C GLY A 11 -10.57 0.71 2.13
N ASN A 12 -9.90 0.70 0.97
CA ASN A 12 -10.08 -0.28 -0.12
C ASN A 12 -10.06 -1.72 0.43
N THR A 13 -10.97 -2.57 -0.05
CA THR A 13 -11.15 -3.98 0.35
C THR A 13 -11.08 -4.95 -0.83
N THR A 14 -10.49 -4.55 -1.95
CA THR A 14 -10.40 -5.38 -3.16
C THR A 14 -9.47 -6.56 -2.91
N MET A 15 -10.01 -7.77 -3.04
CA MET A 15 -9.28 -9.02 -2.78
C MET A 15 -8.17 -9.23 -3.82
N GLY A 16 -6.94 -9.43 -3.33
CA GLY A 16 -5.75 -9.59 -4.16
C GLY A 16 -4.83 -8.37 -4.23
N ASP A 17 -5.37 -7.16 -4.01
CA ASP A 17 -4.58 -5.92 -3.96
C ASP A 17 -3.46 -5.99 -2.92
N ILE A 18 -2.31 -5.44 -3.28
CA ILE A 18 -1.11 -5.39 -2.46
C ILE A 18 -1.12 -4.14 -1.59
N VAL A 19 -0.91 -4.34 -0.30
CA VAL A 19 -0.58 -3.29 0.67
C VAL A 19 0.94 -3.20 0.82
N TYR A 20 1.45 -1.98 0.72
CA TYR A 20 2.85 -1.60 0.84
C TYR A 20 3.08 -0.70 2.05
N LYS A 21 4.32 -0.63 2.50
CA LYS A 21 4.81 0.33 3.50
C LYS A 21 6.00 1.08 2.93
N CYS A 22 6.03 2.40 3.09
CA CYS A 22 7.24 3.17 2.78
C CYS A 22 8.29 2.95 3.88
N THR A 23 9.54 2.69 3.52
CA THR A 23 10.63 2.56 4.49
C THR A 23 11.24 3.92 4.88
N HIS A 24 10.87 5.00 4.16
CA HIS A 24 11.27 6.37 4.48
C HIS A 24 10.33 7.07 5.48
N CYS A 25 9.03 7.15 5.20
CA CYS A 25 8.04 7.80 6.09
C CYS A 25 7.24 6.84 6.99
N TYR A 26 7.32 5.53 6.75
CA TYR A 26 6.57 4.48 7.46
C TYR A 26 5.05 4.44 7.25
N ASP A 27 4.51 5.31 6.38
CA ASP A 27 3.10 5.24 5.93
C ASP A 27 2.82 3.94 5.17
N ILE A 28 1.57 3.48 5.27
CA ILE A 28 1.05 2.25 4.68
C ILE A 28 -0.04 2.60 3.67
N TYR A 29 0.00 2.04 2.47
CA TYR A 29 -0.92 2.33 1.37
C TYR A 29 -1.09 1.10 0.45
N CYS A 30 -2.03 1.09 -0.49
CA CYS A 30 -2.23 -0.01 -1.46
C CYS A 30 -2.04 0.43 -2.92
N GLU A 31 -2.12 -0.49 -3.87
CA GLU A 31 -2.02 -0.23 -5.32
C GLU A 31 -2.90 0.94 -5.78
N GLU A 32 -4.20 0.97 -5.44
CA GLU A 32 -5.07 2.11 -5.76
C GLU A 32 -4.62 3.46 -5.18
N CYS A 33 -3.83 3.48 -4.09
CA CYS A 33 -3.29 4.72 -3.53
C CYS A 33 -2.05 5.22 -4.29
N ALA A 34 -1.34 4.36 -5.01
CA ALA A 34 -0.18 4.74 -5.83
C ALA A 34 -0.58 5.34 -7.19
N GLY A 35 -1.79 5.02 -7.68
CA GLY A 35 -2.30 5.45 -8.98
C GLY A 35 -1.61 4.74 -10.15
N ASP A 36 -1.72 5.29 -11.37
CA ASP A 36 -1.13 4.76 -12.61
C ASP A 36 0.42 4.74 -12.68
N GLY A 37 1.10 4.88 -11.55
CA GLY A 37 2.55 4.66 -11.44
C GLY A 37 2.92 3.17 -11.51
N PRO A 38 4.22 2.83 -11.63
CA PRO A 38 4.66 1.46 -11.46
C PRO A 38 4.42 1.05 -10.00
N LEU A 39 3.52 0.07 -9.81
CA LEU A 39 2.84 -0.27 -8.55
C LEU A 39 3.76 -0.33 -7.31
N ASP A 40 4.98 -0.86 -7.48
CA ASP A 40 5.93 -1.11 -6.40
C ASP A 40 6.82 0.10 -6.03
N THR A 41 6.67 1.27 -6.67
CA THR A 41 7.80 2.23 -6.81
C THR A 41 7.61 3.68 -6.34
N THR A 42 6.45 4.14 -5.85
CA THR A 42 6.35 5.51 -5.31
C THR A 42 5.34 5.59 -4.18
N CYS A 43 5.78 6.06 -3.01
CA CYS A 43 4.88 6.32 -1.89
C CYS A 43 4.08 7.61 -2.12
N PRO A 44 2.73 7.58 -2.10
CA PRO A 44 1.90 8.76 -2.35
C PRO A 44 1.98 9.83 -1.25
N HIS A 45 2.57 9.52 -0.08
CA HIS A 45 2.67 10.44 1.06
C HIS A 45 3.95 11.28 1.06
N CYS A 46 5.07 10.73 0.57
CA CYS A 46 6.39 11.40 0.59
C CYS A 46 7.10 11.48 -0.76
N GLY A 47 6.62 10.76 -1.79
CA GLY A 47 7.25 10.70 -3.11
C GLY A 47 8.54 9.85 -3.18
N ASP A 48 8.90 9.15 -2.10
CA ASP A 48 10.08 8.28 -2.08
C ASP A 48 9.80 6.90 -2.73
N PHE A 49 10.85 6.30 -3.28
CA PHE A 49 10.82 5.04 -4.04
C PHE A 49 11.14 3.81 -3.17
N SER A 50 11.44 4.00 -1.88
CA SER A 50 11.84 2.95 -0.94
C SER A 50 10.61 2.36 -0.26
N THR A 51 10.05 1.30 -0.84
CA THR A 51 8.77 0.71 -0.43
C THR A 51 8.84 -0.81 -0.34
N GLU A 52 8.28 -1.39 0.73
CA GLU A 52 8.24 -2.83 1.01
C GLU A 52 6.81 -3.36 0.92
N ARG A 53 6.60 -4.56 0.34
CA ARG A 53 5.29 -5.23 0.37
C ARG A 53 5.01 -5.74 1.78
N LEU A 54 3.84 -5.38 2.32
CA LEU A 54 3.37 -5.79 3.63
C LEU A 54 2.52 -7.07 3.55
N TYR A 55 1.40 -7.03 2.82
CA TYR A 55 0.46 -8.15 2.68
C TYR A 55 -0.46 -7.95 1.47
N ASP A 56 -1.15 -9.01 1.09
CA ASP A 56 -2.27 -9.04 0.15
C ASP A 56 -3.62 -9.00 0.90
N ILE A 57 -4.60 -8.28 0.37
CA ILE A 57 -5.96 -8.14 0.94
C ILE A 57 -6.78 -9.43 0.74
N LYS A 58 -7.44 -9.90 1.80
CA LYS A 58 -8.13 -11.20 1.92
C LYS A 58 -9.55 -11.11 2.49
#